data_AF-A0A0V8HLF3-F1
#
_entry.id   AF-A0A0V8HLF3-F1
#
_cell.length_a   1.000
_cell.length_b   1.000
_cell.length_c   1.000
_cell.angle_alpha   90.00
_cell.angle_beta   90.00
_cell.angle_gamma   90.00
#
_symmetry.space_group_name_H-M   'P 1'
#
loop_
_entity.id
_entity.type
_entity.pdbx_description
1 polymer ?
#
loop_
_entity_poly.entity_id
_entity_poly.type
_entity_poly.pdbx_seq_one_letter_code
_entity_poly.pdbx_strand_id
1 'polypeptide(L)' 'MKPEVGIDNHKKGSEIKEIFTDALHRDLSSDENLLINKWVQNFNHEERATIINMLKELVNKHKRHD' A
#
# COMPACT_ATOMS: atom_id res chain seq x y z
N MET A 1 -22.19 -23.85 -11.54
CA MET A 1 -21.82 -22.42 -11.70
C MET A 1 -21.41 -21.90 -10.33
N LYS A 2 -20.13 -21.56 -10.12
CA LYS A 2 -19.67 -20.85 -8.92
C LYS A 2 -19.73 -19.34 -9.22
N PRO A 3 -20.18 -18.49 -8.29
CA PRO A 3 -20.29 -17.07 -8.57
C PRO A 3 -18.89 -16.45 -8.63
N GLU A 4 -18.67 -15.65 -9.67
CA GLU A 4 -17.50 -14.80 -9.85
C GLU A 4 -17.52 -13.72 -8.76
N VAL A 5 -16.73 -13.93 -7.70
CA VAL A 5 -16.53 -12.94 -6.65
C VAL A 5 -15.73 -11.78 -7.24
N GLY A 6 -16.38 -10.62 -7.33
CA GLY A 6 -15.85 -9.40 -7.93
C GLY A 6 -14.45 -9.03 -7.43
N ILE A 7 -13.52 -8.93 -8.37
CA ILE A 7 -12.08 -8.65 -8.20
C ILE A 7 -11.82 -7.15 -7.96
N ASP A 8 -12.84 -6.35 -7.62
CA ASP A 8 -12.68 -4.88 -7.59
C ASP A 8 -12.37 -4.31 -6.20
N ASN A 9 -12.62 -5.06 -5.12
CA ASN A 9 -12.33 -4.61 -3.74
C ASN A 9 -10.87 -4.82 -3.28
N HIS A 10 -10.06 -5.58 -4.03
CA HIS A 10 -8.66 -5.87 -3.65
C HIS A 10 -7.68 -4.74 -3.97
N LYS A 11 -8.03 -3.80 -4.87
CA LYS A 11 -7.12 -2.74 -5.30
C LYS A 11 -6.89 -1.65 -4.24
N LYS A 12 -7.86 -1.43 -3.34
CA LYS A 12 -7.82 -0.35 -2.34
C LYS A 12 -7.05 -0.69 -1.05
N GLY A 13 -6.41 -1.83 -0.93
CA GLY A 13 -5.38 -2.07 0.10
C GLY A 13 -3.96 -2.05 -0.48
N SER A 14 -3.87 -2.35 -1.78
CA SER A 14 -2.64 -2.77 -2.47
C SER A 14 -1.60 -1.66 -2.59
N GLU A 15 -2.02 -0.43 -2.91
CA GLU A 15 -1.08 0.64 -3.29
C GLU A 15 -0.07 1.04 -2.19
N ILE A 16 -0.49 1.06 -0.93
CA ILE A 16 0.43 1.38 0.18
C ILE A 16 1.44 0.23 0.34
N LYS A 17 0.97 -1.02 0.24
CA LYS A 17 1.82 -2.20 0.30
C LYS A 17 2.83 -2.24 -0.86
N GLU A 18 2.40 -1.93 -2.07
CA GLU A 18 3.26 -1.83 -3.27
C GLU A 18 4.38 -0.80 -3.08
N ILE A 19 4.13 0.32 -2.39
CA ILE A 19 5.20 1.27 -2.08
C ILE A 19 6.25 0.64 -1.15
N PHE A 20 5.84 -0.14 -0.15
CA PHE A 20 6.78 -0.82 0.74
C PHE A 20 7.58 -1.92 0.03
N THR A 21 6.95 -2.74 -0.80
CA THR A 21 7.62 -3.88 -1.46
C THR A 21 8.41 -3.44 -2.69
N ASP A 22 7.82 -2.62 -3.56
CA ASP A 22 8.35 -2.37 -4.90
C ASP A 22 9.24 -1.13 -4.93
N ALA A 23 8.87 -0.09 -4.17
CA ALA A 23 9.60 1.17 -4.19
C ALA A 23 10.68 1.27 -3.11
N LEU A 24 10.45 0.65 -1.95
CA LEU A 24 11.43 0.58 -0.85
C LEU A 24 12.18 -0.76 -0.81
N HIS A 25 11.87 -1.70 -1.70
CA HIS A 25 12.49 -3.04 -1.77
C HIS A 25 12.52 -3.76 -0.41
N ARG A 26 11.54 -3.50 0.47
CA ARG A 26 11.45 -4.19 1.77
C ARG A 26 10.75 -5.52 1.58
N ASP A 27 11.41 -6.59 2.02
CA ASP A 27 10.73 -7.85 2.25
C ASP A 27 9.91 -7.73 3.53
N LEU A 28 8.59 -7.81 3.39
CA LEU A 28 7.67 -7.65 4.51
C LEU A 28 7.34 -9.04 5.07
N SER A 29 7.62 -9.24 6.35
CA SER A 29 7.15 -10.41 7.07
C SER A 29 5.60 -10.52 7.04
N SER A 30 5.08 -11.71 7.34
CA SER A 30 3.63 -11.92 7.44
C SER A 30 2.97 -10.99 8.45
N ASP A 31 3.65 -10.70 9.56
CA ASP A 31 3.14 -9.82 10.62
C ASP A 31 3.12 -8.35 10.19
N GLU A 32 4.18 -7.88 9.51
CA GLU A 32 4.21 -6.53 8.94
C GLU A 32 3.14 -6.33 7.87
N ASN A 33 2.92 -7.34 7.02
CA ASN A 33 1.83 -7.33 6.05
C ASN A 33 0.46 -7.22 6.74
N LEU A 34 0.24 -7.98 7.81
CA LEU A 34 -1.00 -7.94 8.57
C LEU A 34 -1.20 -6.57 9.24
N LEU A 35 -0.15 -5.98 9.80
CA LEU A 35 -0.18 -4.66 10.42
C LEU A 35 -0.50 -3.57 9.40
N ILE A 36 0.18 -3.56 8.26
CA ILE A 36 -0.07 -2.59 7.18
C ILE A 36 -1.51 -2.73 6.67
N ASN A 37 -1.99 -3.95 6.45
CA ASN A 37 -3.37 -4.16 6.02
C ASN A 37 -4.40 -3.67 7.04
N LYS A 38 -4.21 -3.97 8.33
CA LYS A 38 -5.10 -3.46 9.40
C LYS A 38 -5.06 -1.94 9.48
N TRP A 39 -3.87 -1.35 9.35
CA TRP A 39 -3.68 0.08 9.38
C TRP A 39 -4.42 0.77 8.22
N VAL A 40 -4.21 0.31 6.99
CA VAL A 40 -4.81 0.89 5.77
C VAL A 40 -6.33 0.73 5.73
N GLN A 41 -6.89 -0.33 6.32
CA GLN A 41 -8.33 -0.54 6.41
C GLN A 41 -9.07 0.54 7.20
N ASN A 42 -8.40 1.29 8.07
CA ASN A 42 -9.01 2.37 8.85
C ASN A 42 -9.09 3.69 8.09
N PHE A 43 -8.47 3.80 6.91
CA PHE A 43 -8.41 5.05 6.18
C PHE A 43 -9.63 5.24 5.28
N ASN A 44 -10.16 6.46 5.32
CA ASN A 44 -11.06 6.92 4.29
C ASN A 44 -10.30 7.19 2.97
N HIS A 45 -11.05 7.49 1.91
CA HIS A 45 -10.46 7.66 0.58
C HIS A 45 -9.43 8.80 0.51
N GLU A 46 -9.72 9.93 1.16
CA GLU A 46 -8.88 11.13 1.17
C GLU A 46 -7.60 10.93 1.99
N GLU A 47 -7.73 10.33 3.18
CA GLU A 47 -6.60 9.95 4.03
C GLU A 47 -5.65 9.01 3.29
N ARG A 48 -6.22 8.01 2.61
CA ARG A 48 -5.42 7.04 1.85
C ARG A 48 -4.68 7.69 0.70
N ALA A 49 -5.31 8.57 -0.07
CA ALA A 49 -4.67 9.31 -1.15
C ALA A 49 -3.54 10.22 -0.63
N THR A 50 -3.78 10.91 0.49
CA THR A 50 -2.79 11.78 1.15
C THR A 50 -1.56 10.99 1.57
N ILE A 51 -1.75 9.85 2.25
CA ILE A 51 -0.66 9.00 2.72
C ILE A 51 0.14 8.41 1.54
N ILE A 52 -0.53 7.96 0.49
CA ILE A 52 0.13 7.46 -0.73
C ILE A 52 1.03 8.54 -1.33
N ASN A 53 0.55 9.78 -1.42
CA ASN A 53 1.34 10.89 -1.97
C ASN A 53 2.57 11.18 -1.10
N MET A 54 2.40 11.26 0.23
CA MET A 54 3.52 11.47 1.15
C MET A 54 4.59 10.37 1.01
N LEU A 55 4.18 9.10 0.95
CA LEU A 55 5.11 7.98 0.80
C LEU A 55 5.85 8.03 -0.55
N LYS A 56 5.16 8.37 -1.65
CA LYS A 56 5.78 8.54 -2.96
C LYS A 56 6.79 9.69 -2.98
N GLU A 57 6.49 10.81 -2.33
CA GLU A 57 7.43 11.94 -2.21
C GLU A 57 8.69 11.55 -1.44
N LEU A 58 8.56 10.79 -0.36
CA LEU A 58 9.70 10.29 0.43
C LEU A 58 10.57 9.34 -0.38
N VAL A 59 9.98 8.38 -1.09
CA VAL A 59 10.69 7.48 -2.01
C VAL A 59 11.43 8.28 -3.08
N ASN A 60 10.76 9.24 -3.72
CA ASN A 60 11.36 10.05 -4.78
C ASN A 60 12.50 10.91 -4.26
N LYS A 61 12.39 11.43 -3.03
CA LYS A 61 13.49 12.15 -2.38
C LYS A 61 14.68 11.22 -2.14
N HIS A 62 14.44 10.02 -1.62
CA HIS A 62 15.50 9.03 -1.40
C HIS A 62 16.26 8.70 -2.70
N LYS A 63 15.53 8.43 -3.79
CA LYS A 63 16.11 8.16 -5.13
C LYS A 63 16.92 9.32 -5.73
N ARG A 64 16.74 10.55 -5.27
CA ARG A 64 17.52 11.72 -5.74
C ARG A 64 18.83 11.90 -4.96
N HIS A 65 18.96 11.24 -3.81
CA HIS A 65 20.13 11.33 -2.95
C HIS A 65 21.07 10.13 -3.07
N ASP A 66 20.57 9.00 -3.58
CA ASP A 66 21.36 7.92 -4.19
C ASP A 66 21.83 8.32 -5.60
#